data_AF-A0A535KE42-F1
#
_entry.id   AF-A0A535KE42-F1
#
_cell.length_a   1.000
_cell.length_b   1.000
_cell.length_c   1.000
_cell.angle_alpha   90.00
_cell.angle_beta   90.00
_cell.angle_gamma   90.00
#
_symmetry.space_group_name_H-M   'P 1'
#
loop_
_entity.id
_entity.type
_entity.pdbx_description
1 polymer ?
#
loop_
_entity_poly.entity_id
_entity_poly.type
_entity_poly.pdbx_seq_one_letter_code
_entity_poly.pdbx_strand_id
1 'polypeptide(L)'
;MRVVSWDGGRVSIKASVAVSAQLSGASLRDSYAESIRRLSLGLLQLRGDTLRAGPLVLLRFGRPTLTRSAVDWPIEGGLLAGAPGGHWRLGATPDHVEASLSDYRPALPRPLYVLTHLHVHQLFTRLFLLRLHGREPAPGTVASAEDRRRAGAVDAALCFTLAGFAGQRRLRRTLVIAIVYHVACWSAGGRTFGGLVTGQRVISVDGSRLTPTQSVLRLALLPLSWIARRPIHDEIAGTEVIAD
;
A
#
# COMPACT_ATOMS: atom_id res chain seq x y z
N MET A 1 -0.06 -1.22 13.60
CA MET A 1 -0.83 0.00 13.94
C MET A 1 -0.25 1.18 13.16
N ARG A 2 -1.06 2.15 12.71
CA ARG A 2 -0.57 3.32 11.96
C ARG A 2 -0.86 4.61 12.72
N VAL A 3 0.16 5.44 12.91
CA VAL A 3 0.05 6.73 13.62
C VAL A 3 0.61 7.82 12.72
N VAL A 4 -0.10 8.96 12.66
CA VAL A 4 0.37 10.17 11.99
C VAL A 4 0.18 11.33 12.97
N SER A 5 1.27 12.02 13.29
CA SER A 5 1.24 13.23 14.11
C SER A 5 1.84 14.40 13.36
N TRP A 6 1.41 15.60 13.74
CA TRP A 6 1.91 16.86 13.20
C TRP A 6 2.31 17.76 14.35
N ASP A 7 3.50 18.32 14.28
CA ASP A 7 3.99 19.32 15.24
C ASP A 7 4.88 20.34 14.52
N GLY A 8 4.64 21.63 14.74
CA GLY A 8 5.47 22.70 14.15
C GLY A 8 5.66 22.62 12.62
N GLY A 9 4.67 22.11 11.88
CA GLY A 9 4.77 21.89 10.42
C GLY A 9 5.59 20.68 9.99
N ARG A 10 6.02 19.86 10.95
CA ARG A 10 6.68 18.56 10.76
C ARG A 10 5.66 17.45 10.89
N VAL A 11 5.89 16.36 10.17
CA VAL A 11 5.07 15.16 10.21
C VAL A 11 5.88 13.98 10.70
N SER A 12 5.28 13.21 11.58
CA SER A 12 5.81 11.92 12.03
C SER A 12 4.81 10.82 11.68
N ILE A 13 5.29 9.72 11.12
CA ILE A 13 4.49 8.59 10.66
C ILE A 13 5.11 7.33 11.24
N LYS A 14 4.29 6.43 11.78
CA LYS A 14 4.74 5.11 12.25
C LYS A 14 3.80 4.04 11.74
N ALA A 15 4.36 2.95 11.25
CA ALA A 15 3.63 1.76 10.82
C ALA A 15 4.42 0.50 11.18
N SER A 16 3.72 -0.58 11.51
CA SER A 16 4.34 -1.85 11.86
C SER A 16 3.55 -3.04 11.30
N VAL A 17 4.25 -4.16 11.14
CA VAL A 17 3.69 -5.46 10.75
C VAL A 17 4.42 -6.56 11.50
N ALA A 18 3.72 -7.66 11.79
CA ALA A 18 4.37 -8.86 12.31
C ALA A 18 5.27 -9.48 11.24
N VAL A 19 6.36 -10.11 11.63
CA VAL A 19 7.22 -10.89 10.73
C VAL A 19 7.62 -12.19 11.42
N SER A 20 7.85 -13.23 10.62
CA SER A 20 8.29 -14.55 11.12
C SER A 20 9.81 -14.72 11.09
N ALA A 21 10.52 -13.89 10.32
CA ALA A 21 11.96 -13.98 10.15
C ALA A 21 12.68 -12.84 10.88
N GLN A 22 13.82 -13.17 11.51
CA GLN A 22 14.70 -12.18 12.08
C GLN A 22 15.43 -11.41 10.96
N LEU A 23 15.19 -10.11 10.88
CA LEU A 23 15.78 -9.25 9.85
C LEU A 23 16.91 -8.39 10.43
N SER A 24 18.03 -8.34 9.71
CA SER A 24 19.14 -7.46 10.04
C SER A 24 18.93 -6.05 9.49
N GLY A 25 19.60 -5.05 10.07
CA GLY A 25 19.57 -3.66 9.56
C GLY A 25 20.02 -3.56 8.10
N ALA A 26 21.02 -4.33 7.69
CA ALA A 26 21.48 -4.40 6.30
C ALA A 26 20.41 -5.02 5.37
N SER A 27 19.78 -6.12 5.80
CA SER A 27 18.69 -6.75 5.03
C SER A 27 17.49 -5.80 4.87
N LEU A 28 17.13 -5.04 5.91
CA LEU A 28 16.08 -4.02 5.83
C LEU A 28 16.43 -2.91 4.83
N ARG A 29 17.67 -2.42 4.86
CA ARG A 29 18.18 -1.41 3.93
C ARG A 29 18.02 -1.86 2.48
N ASP A 30 18.51 -3.06 2.19
CA ASP A 30 18.54 -3.60 0.83
C ASP A 30 17.13 -3.97 0.35
N SER A 31 16.29 -4.51 1.24
CA SER A 31 14.88 -4.80 0.97
C SER A 31 14.05 -3.55 0.70
N TYR A 32 14.37 -2.45 1.39
CA TYR A 32 13.71 -1.15 1.17
C TYR A 32 14.07 -0.57 -0.20
N ALA A 33 15.35 -0.56 -0.56
CA ALA A 33 15.81 -0.12 -1.88
C ALA A 33 15.15 -0.94 -3.01
N GLU A 34 15.10 -2.26 -2.85
CA GLU A 34 14.49 -3.15 -3.82
C GLU A 34 12.96 -2.96 -3.91
N SER A 35 12.30 -2.73 -2.77
CA SER A 35 10.86 -2.52 -2.72
C SER A 35 10.45 -1.20 -3.34
N ILE A 36 11.20 -0.12 -3.11
CA ILE A 36 10.99 1.16 -3.81
C ILE A 36 10.98 0.94 -5.32
N ARG A 37 12.00 0.25 -5.83
CA ARG A 37 12.13 -0.02 -7.26
C ARG A 37 10.96 -0.85 -7.78
N ARG A 38 10.63 -1.96 -7.12
CA ARG A 38 9.55 -2.85 -7.60
C ARG A 38 8.16 -2.22 -7.51
N LEU A 39 7.83 -1.59 -6.38
CA LEU A 39 6.51 -1.01 -6.16
C LEU A 39 6.25 0.21 -7.06
N SER A 40 7.30 0.92 -7.45
CA SER A 40 7.21 2.03 -8.41
C SER A 40 7.39 1.58 -9.87
N LEU A 41 7.46 0.28 -10.15
CA LEU A 41 7.73 -0.26 -11.49
C LEU A 41 9.01 0.31 -12.13
N GLY A 42 10.03 0.58 -11.30
CA GLY A 42 11.31 1.13 -11.70
C GLY A 42 11.36 2.65 -11.81
N LEU A 43 10.22 3.35 -11.64
CA LEU A 43 10.15 4.81 -11.71
C LEU A 43 10.94 5.48 -10.59
N LEU A 44 10.90 4.91 -9.38
CA LEU A 44 11.66 5.37 -8.23
C LEU A 44 12.86 4.45 -7.98
N GLN A 45 14.01 5.06 -7.73
CA GLN A 45 15.24 4.33 -7.44
C GLN A 45 15.97 4.97 -6.28
N LEU A 46 16.39 4.14 -5.33
CA LEU A 46 17.34 4.56 -4.30
C LEU A 46 18.75 4.26 -4.82
N ARG A 47 19.51 5.31 -5.16
CA ARG A 47 20.90 5.21 -5.62
C ARG A 47 21.82 5.89 -4.62
N GLY A 48 22.67 5.10 -3.96
CA GLY A 48 23.39 5.56 -2.76
C GLY A 48 22.39 6.09 -1.74
N ASP A 49 22.60 7.32 -1.30
CA ASP A 49 21.73 7.99 -0.32
C ASP A 49 20.71 8.93 -1.00
N THR A 50 20.36 8.72 -2.27
CA THR A 50 19.37 9.56 -2.97
C THR A 50 18.20 8.76 -3.54
N LEU A 51 16.98 9.17 -3.20
CA LEU A 51 15.76 8.69 -3.83
C LEU A 51 15.46 9.55 -5.05
N ARG A 52 15.39 8.92 -6.22
CA ARG A 52 15.26 9.61 -7.51
C ARG A 52 14.07 9.12 -8.31
N ALA A 53 13.50 10.02 -9.10
CA ALA A 53 12.59 9.73 -10.20
C ALA A 53 13.21 10.21 -11.51
N GLY A 54 13.84 9.31 -12.26
CA GLY A 54 14.67 9.67 -13.42
C GLY A 54 15.79 10.66 -13.03
N PRO A 55 15.87 11.86 -13.64
CA PRO A 55 16.89 12.85 -13.30
C PRO A 55 16.60 13.61 -11.99
N LEU A 56 15.37 13.54 -11.47
CA LEU A 56 14.93 14.34 -10.33
C LEU A 56 15.30 13.68 -9.00
N VAL A 57 15.93 14.43 -8.10
CA VAL A 57 16.21 13.99 -6.72
C VAL A 57 15.02 14.35 -5.84
N LEU A 58 14.21 13.35 -5.51
CA LEU A 58 13.03 13.52 -4.67
C LEU A 58 13.41 13.73 -3.21
N LEU A 59 14.29 12.88 -2.69
CA LEU A 59 14.85 12.97 -1.35
C LEU A 59 16.35 12.67 -1.38
N ARG A 60 17.09 13.43 -0.59
CA ARG A 60 18.48 13.16 -0.25
C ARG A 60 18.52 12.74 1.21
N PHE A 61 19.03 11.55 1.44
CA PHE A 61 19.38 11.03 2.74
C PHE A 61 20.84 11.33 3.02
N GLY A 62 21.19 11.47 4.29
CA GLY A 62 22.57 11.43 4.74
C GLY A 62 23.02 9.99 4.99
N ARG A 63 24.24 9.88 5.52
CA ARG A 63 24.86 8.58 5.77
C ARG A 63 23.99 7.73 6.71
N PRO A 64 23.58 6.51 6.31
CA PRO A 64 22.75 5.66 7.16
C PRO A 64 23.52 5.20 8.41
N THR A 65 22.84 5.24 9.54
CA THR A 65 23.29 4.56 10.77
C THR A 65 22.70 3.16 10.77
N LEU A 66 23.57 2.16 10.62
CA LEU A 66 23.20 0.75 10.64
C LEU A 66 23.46 0.16 12.02
N THR A 67 22.47 -0.55 12.56
CA THR A 67 22.64 -1.40 13.73
C THR A 67 22.38 -2.86 13.35
N ARG A 68 22.46 -3.78 14.32
CA ARG A 68 22.21 -5.20 14.07
C ARG A 68 20.81 -5.46 13.50
N SER A 69 19.80 -4.70 13.93
CA SER A 69 18.39 -4.92 13.54
C SER A 69 17.68 -3.67 13.04
N ALA A 70 18.38 -2.56 12.80
CA ALA A 70 17.77 -1.34 12.31
C ALA A 70 18.67 -0.59 11.33
N VAL A 71 18.03 0.25 10.53
CA VAL A 71 18.67 1.24 9.66
C VAL A 71 17.96 2.57 9.83
N ASP A 72 18.73 3.64 9.97
CA ASP A 72 18.25 5.00 10.18
C ASP A 72 18.92 5.94 9.19
N TRP A 73 18.13 6.66 8.40
CA TRP A 73 18.59 7.64 7.42
C TRP A 73 18.15 9.04 7.84
N PRO A 74 19.08 9.95 8.13
CA PRO A 74 18.73 11.36 8.26
C PRO A 74 18.31 11.92 6.90
N ILE A 75 17.31 12.80 6.88
CA ILE A 75 16.85 13.44 5.65
C ILE A 75 17.56 14.79 5.50
N GLU A 76 18.38 14.93 4.47
CA GLU A 76 19.19 16.13 4.23
C GLU A 76 18.53 17.11 3.27
N GLY A 77 17.51 16.70 2.51
CA GLY A 77 16.77 17.57 1.61
C GLY A 77 16.20 16.85 0.39
N GLY A 78 16.15 17.55 -0.74
CA GLY A 78 15.54 17.07 -2.00
C GLY A 78 14.22 17.78 -2.29
N LEU A 79 13.65 17.53 -3.48
CA LEU A 79 12.46 18.25 -3.94
C LEU A 79 11.22 18.08 -3.05
N LEU A 80 11.11 16.95 -2.34
CA LEU A 80 9.98 16.67 -1.47
C LEU A 80 10.15 17.23 -0.06
N ALA A 81 11.38 17.56 0.35
CA ALA A 81 11.73 18.06 1.67
C ALA A 81 11.78 19.59 1.67
N GLY A 82 10.98 20.23 2.52
CA GLY A 82 10.93 21.69 2.63
C GLY A 82 12.11 22.27 3.39
N ALA A 83 12.77 21.48 4.23
CA ALA A 83 14.04 21.78 4.87
C ALA A 83 14.77 20.48 5.22
N PRO A 84 16.10 20.52 5.42
CA PRO A 84 16.82 19.42 6.03
C PRO A 84 16.25 19.08 7.43
N GLY A 85 16.30 17.81 7.79
CA GLY A 85 15.89 17.30 9.09
C GLY A 85 14.82 16.21 9.01
N GLY A 86 14.68 15.51 10.11
CA GLY A 86 13.87 14.31 10.22
C GLY A 86 14.62 13.05 9.83
N HIS A 87 14.04 11.91 10.19
CA HIS A 87 14.68 10.60 10.05
C HIS A 87 13.70 9.61 9.43
N TRP A 88 14.19 8.83 8.48
CA TRP A 88 13.53 7.63 8.02
C TRP A 88 14.20 6.43 8.67
N ARG A 89 13.46 5.66 9.46
CA ARG A 89 13.99 4.53 10.22
C ARG A 89 13.19 3.27 9.98
N LEU A 90 13.90 2.18 9.75
CA LEU A 90 13.36 0.82 9.73
C LEU A 90 14.00 0.04 10.88
N GLY A 91 13.18 -0.50 11.78
CA GLY A 91 13.62 -1.33 12.89
C GLY A 91 12.93 -2.68 12.89
N ALA A 92 13.69 -3.73 13.14
CA ALA A 92 13.17 -5.07 13.37
C ALA A 92 13.38 -5.48 14.83
N THR A 93 12.34 -6.08 15.39
CA THR A 93 12.39 -6.94 16.57
C THR A 93 12.21 -8.39 16.11
N PRO A 94 12.26 -9.40 17.01
CA PRO A 94 12.07 -10.79 16.64
C PRO A 94 10.69 -11.09 16.00
N ASP A 95 9.67 -10.31 16.34
CA ASP A 95 8.26 -10.57 16.03
C ASP A 95 7.63 -9.51 15.11
N HIS A 96 8.23 -8.33 14.96
CA HIS A 96 7.67 -7.27 14.14
C HIS A 96 8.74 -6.39 13.48
N VAL A 97 8.34 -5.76 12.38
CA VAL A 97 9.10 -4.69 11.73
C VAL A 97 8.31 -3.40 11.84
N GLU A 98 9.01 -2.33 12.20
CA GLU A 98 8.50 -0.99 12.28
C GLU A 98 9.20 -0.09 11.25
N ALA A 99 8.38 0.67 10.52
CA ALA A 99 8.82 1.76 9.68
C ALA A 99 8.35 3.07 10.29
N SER A 100 9.28 4.00 10.51
CA SER A 100 8.99 5.30 11.10
C SER A 100 9.65 6.43 10.31
N LEU A 101 8.89 7.50 10.13
CA LEU A 101 9.34 8.80 9.67
C LEU A 101 9.17 9.74 10.85
N SER A 102 10.22 10.41 11.32
CA SER A 102 10.13 11.39 12.39
C SER A 102 10.57 12.77 11.94
N ASP A 103 9.92 13.81 12.45
CA ASP A 103 10.30 15.22 12.33
C ASP A 103 10.51 15.75 10.90
N TYR A 104 9.92 15.06 9.92
CA TYR A 104 10.05 15.38 8.51
C TYR A 104 9.28 16.63 8.16
N ARG A 105 9.94 17.58 7.50
CA ARG A 105 9.29 18.81 7.01
C ARG A 105 9.02 18.68 5.51
N PRO A 106 7.76 18.49 5.08
CA PRO A 106 7.43 18.43 3.67
C PRO A 106 7.61 19.79 2.98
N ALA A 107 7.96 19.77 1.69
CA ALA A 107 8.03 20.97 0.85
C ALA A 107 6.64 21.55 0.57
N LEU A 108 5.63 20.69 0.48
CA LEU A 108 4.26 21.09 0.27
C LEU A 108 3.63 21.63 1.58
N PRO A 109 2.78 22.67 1.50
CA PRO A 109 1.91 23.06 2.60
C PRO A 109 1.09 21.88 3.11
N ARG A 110 0.82 21.85 4.42
CA ARG A 110 0.15 20.74 5.10
C ARG A 110 -1.11 20.23 4.38
N PRO A 111 -2.07 21.07 3.91
CA PRO A 111 -3.26 20.57 3.23
C PRO A 111 -2.95 19.79 1.96
N LEU A 112 -2.05 20.32 1.12
CA LEU A 112 -1.63 19.65 -0.12
C LEU A 112 -0.88 18.36 0.19
N TYR A 113 0.04 18.38 1.16
CA TYR A 113 0.75 17.18 1.57
C TYR A 113 -0.20 16.08 2.08
N VAL A 114 -1.16 16.43 2.94
CA VAL A 114 -2.15 15.49 3.48
C VAL A 114 -3.03 14.90 2.38
N LEU A 115 -3.48 15.71 1.42
CA LEU A 115 -4.33 15.25 0.33
C LEU A 115 -3.58 14.42 -0.74
N THR A 116 -2.26 14.56 -0.84
CA THR A 116 -1.47 13.93 -1.92
C THR A 116 -0.36 13.02 -1.38
N HIS A 117 0.79 13.58 -1.02
CA HIS A 117 2.01 12.86 -0.68
C HIS A 117 1.86 11.91 0.50
N LEU A 118 1.03 12.28 1.49
CA LEU A 118 0.80 11.46 2.67
C LEU A 118 0.19 10.10 2.29
N HIS A 119 -0.80 10.09 1.40
CA HIS A 119 -1.43 8.87 0.89
C HIS A 119 -0.43 7.99 0.16
N VAL A 120 0.44 8.59 -0.66
CA VAL A 120 1.50 7.88 -1.38
C VAL A 120 2.51 7.28 -0.40
N HIS A 121 3.05 8.06 0.54
CA HIS A 121 4.01 7.58 1.53
C HIS A 121 3.43 6.41 2.33
N GLN A 122 2.19 6.54 2.76
CA GLN A 122 1.54 5.51 3.55
C GLN A 122 1.26 4.25 2.75
N LEU A 123 0.85 4.37 1.49
CA LEU A 123 0.66 3.22 0.62
C LEU A 123 1.99 2.50 0.38
N PHE A 124 3.06 3.22 0.02
CA PHE A 124 4.38 2.63 -0.19
C PHE A 124 4.92 1.94 1.07
N THR A 125 4.87 2.62 2.22
CA THR A 125 5.29 2.03 3.50
C THR A 125 4.45 0.80 3.83
N ARG A 126 3.13 0.86 3.61
CA ARG A 126 2.23 -0.26 3.84
C ARG A 126 2.59 -1.46 2.97
N LEU A 127 2.74 -1.28 1.66
CA LEU A 127 3.08 -2.35 0.72
C LEU A 127 4.47 -2.92 0.99
N PHE A 128 5.44 -2.07 1.34
CA PHE A 128 6.76 -2.51 1.77
C PHE A 128 6.67 -3.45 2.98
N LEU A 129 5.96 -3.03 4.04
CA LEU A 129 5.77 -3.86 5.23
C LEU A 129 5.04 -5.18 4.90
N LEU A 130 3.97 -5.13 4.10
CA LEU A 130 3.27 -6.36 3.69
C LEU A 130 4.16 -7.34 2.89
N ARG A 131 5.12 -6.84 2.12
CA ARG A 131 6.10 -7.69 1.44
C ARG A 131 7.09 -8.32 2.41
N LEU A 132 7.48 -7.61 3.47
CA LEU A 132 8.32 -8.17 4.54
C LEU A 132 7.57 -9.22 5.38
N HIS A 133 6.29 -9.00 5.64
CA HIS A 133 5.43 -9.98 6.29
C HIS A 133 5.37 -11.30 5.51
N GLY A 134 5.33 -11.19 4.17
CA GLY A 134 5.15 -12.33 3.29
C GLY A 134 3.67 -12.69 3.14
N ARG A 135 3.42 -13.80 2.46
CA ARG A 135 2.06 -14.33 2.23
C ARG A 135 1.80 -15.63 2.97
N GLU A 136 2.82 -16.16 3.63
CA GLU A 136 2.75 -17.41 4.39
C GLU A 136 3.05 -17.14 5.87
N PRO A 137 2.24 -17.68 6.79
CA PRO A 137 0.98 -18.38 6.52
C PRO A 137 -0.09 -17.42 5.95
N ALA A 138 -1.01 -17.96 5.13
CA ALA A 138 -2.14 -17.17 4.65
C ALA A 138 -3.01 -16.74 5.84
N PRO A 139 -3.63 -15.54 5.79
CA PRO A 139 -4.43 -15.02 6.90
C PRO A 139 -5.77 -15.76 7.12
N GLY A 140 -6.07 -16.77 6.29
CA GLY A 140 -7.27 -17.61 6.36
C GLY A 140 -7.32 -18.58 5.17
N THR A 141 -8.37 -19.39 5.10
CA THR A 141 -8.61 -20.32 3.98
C THR A 141 -8.78 -19.53 2.69
N VAL A 142 -7.91 -19.73 1.71
CA VAL A 142 -7.94 -18.97 0.45
C VAL A 142 -9.14 -19.40 -0.39
N ALA A 143 -9.96 -18.43 -0.80
CA ALA A 143 -11.13 -18.68 -1.65
C ALA A 143 -10.73 -19.16 -3.05
N SER A 144 -11.45 -20.14 -3.58
CA SER A 144 -11.17 -20.74 -4.89
C SER A 144 -11.36 -19.72 -6.03
N ALA A 145 -10.68 -19.94 -7.16
CA ALA A 145 -10.82 -19.07 -8.34
C ALA A 145 -12.24 -19.10 -8.94
N GLU A 146 -13.00 -20.18 -8.74
CA GLU A 146 -14.38 -20.25 -9.16
C GLU A 146 -15.29 -19.41 -8.27
N ASP A 147 -15.15 -19.53 -6.95
CA ASP A 147 -15.97 -18.76 -6.01
C ASP A 147 -15.68 -17.26 -6.14
N ARG A 148 -14.42 -16.87 -6.35
CA ARG A 148 -14.05 -15.47 -6.64
C ARG A 148 -14.74 -14.94 -7.89
N ARG A 149 -14.87 -15.75 -8.94
CA ARG A 149 -15.58 -15.38 -10.18
C ARG A 149 -17.09 -15.25 -9.94
N ARG A 150 -17.69 -16.15 -9.16
CA ARG A 150 -19.11 -16.07 -8.78
C ARG A 150 -19.40 -14.78 -8.01
N ALA A 151 -18.59 -14.45 -7.01
CA ALA A 151 -18.71 -13.20 -6.27
C ALA A 151 -18.61 -11.97 -7.18
N GLY A 152 -17.60 -11.94 -8.06
CA GLY A 152 -17.42 -10.85 -9.02
C GLY A 152 -18.57 -10.70 -10.02
N ALA A 153 -19.19 -11.80 -10.44
CA ALA A 153 -20.36 -11.76 -11.33
C ALA A 153 -21.59 -11.13 -10.64
N VAL A 154 -21.83 -11.46 -9.37
CA VAL A 154 -22.88 -10.86 -8.55
C VAL A 154 -22.64 -9.35 -8.39
N ASP A 155 -21.41 -8.96 -8.07
CA ASP A 155 -21.03 -7.55 -7.93
C ASP A 155 -21.19 -6.76 -9.24
N ALA A 156 -20.83 -7.38 -10.37
CA ALA A 156 -21.02 -6.79 -11.69
C ALA A 156 -22.50 -6.58 -11.99
N ALA A 157 -23.35 -7.59 -11.76
CA ALA A 157 -24.79 -7.49 -11.95
C ALA A 157 -25.40 -6.37 -11.10
N LEU A 158 -24.98 -6.24 -9.84
CA LEU A 158 -25.39 -5.15 -8.96
C LEU A 158 -24.98 -3.79 -9.53
N CYS A 159 -23.71 -3.62 -9.92
CA CYS A 159 -23.21 -2.35 -10.47
C CYS A 159 -23.93 -1.98 -11.79
N PHE A 160 -24.22 -2.96 -12.65
CA PHE A 160 -25.00 -2.73 -13.88
C PHE A 160 -26.45 -2.34 -13.59
N THR A 161 -27.06 -2.92 -12.56
CA THR A 161 -28.43 -2.62 -12.14
C THR A 161 -28.52 -1.21 -11.57
N LEU A 162 -27.60 -0.83 -10.68
CA LEU A 162 -27.52 0.51 -10.08
C LEU A 162 -27.25 1.61 -11.12
N ALA A 163 -26.55 1.29 -12.21
CA ALA A 163 -26.30 2.25 -13.29
C ALA A 163 -27.53 2.55 -14.16
N GLY A 164 -28.61 1.75 -14.05
CA GLY A 164 -29.87 1.92 -14.78
C GLY A 164 -29.87 1.47 -16.25
N PHE A 165 -31.06 1.47 -16.87
CA PHE A 165 -31.26 1.11 -18.28
C PHE A 165 -31.12 2.33 -19.22
N ALA A 166 -30.34 2.12 -20.30
CA ALA A 166 -30.16 2.91 -21.54
C ALA A 166 -29.28 4.19 -21.54
N GLY A 167 -28.38 4.26 -22.54
CA GLY A 167 -27.59 5.44 -22.96
C GLY A 167 -26.06 5.30 -22.89
N GLN A 168 -25.31 6.00 -23.75
CA GLN A 168 -23.83 5.96 -23.77
C GLN A 168 -23.17 6.43 -22.46
N ARG A 169 -23.91 7.20 -21.62
CA ARG A 169 -23.47 7.59 -20.26
C ARG A 169 -23.46 6.43 -19.26
N ARG A 170 -23.98 5.25 -19.63
CA ARG A 170 -24.05 4.04 -18.79
C ARG A 170 -22.67 3.53 -18.39
N LEU A 171 -21.74 3.36 -19.32
CA LEU A 171 -20.41 2.79 -19.01
C LEU A 171 -19.64 3.64 -18.00
N ARG A 172 -19.64 4.97 -18.20
CA ARG A 172 -19.00 5.90 -17.26
C ARG A 172 -19.66 5.84 -15.88
N ARG A 173 -21.00 5.81 -15.81
CA ARG A 173 -21.74 5.68 -14.55
C ARG A 173 -21.46 4.35 -13.86
N THR A 174 -21.52 3.23 -14.59
CA THR A 174 -21.19 1.90 -14.07
C THR A 174 -19.76 1.85 -13.54
N LEU A 175 -18.79 2.43 -14.26
CA LEU A 175 -17.40 2.52 -13.78
C LEU A 175 -17.30 3.30 -12.48
N VAL A 176 -17.91 4.50 -12.39
CA VAL A 176 -17.88 5.31 -11.17
C VAL A 176 -18.54 4.57 -10.01
N ILE A 177 -19.71 3.97 -10.23
CA ILE A 177 -20.42 3.17 -9.22
C ILE A 177 -19.54 2.01 -8.77
N ALA A 178 -18.97 1.24 -9.71
CA ALA A 178 -18.11 0.11 -9.40
C ALA A 178 -16.87 0.54 -8.61
N ILE A 179 -16.23 1.66 -8.95
CA ILE A 179 -15.08 2.20 -8.22
C ILE A 179 -15.48 2.53 -6.78
N VAL A 180 -16.51 3.36 -6.60
CA VAL A 180 -16.94 3.81 -5.27
C VAL A 180 -17.38 2.62 -4.42
N TYR A 181 -18.19 1.73 -5.00
CA TYR A 181 -18.69 0.52 -4.35
C TYR A 181 -17.57 -0.39 -3.85
N HIS A 182 -16.65 -0.81 -4.74
CA HIS A 182 -15.59 -1.74 -4.35
C HIS A 182 -14.61 -1.11 -3.35
N VAL A 183 -14.22 0.15 -3.56
CA VAL A 183 -13.30 0.84 -2.63
C VAL A 183 -13.94 0.96 -1.24
N ALA A 184 -15.21 1.35 -1.16
CA ALA A 184 -15.93 1.46 0.11
C ALA A 184 -16.09 0.10 0.81
N CYS A 185 -16.59 -0.91 0.10
CA CYS A 185 -16.81 -2.26 0.65
C CYS A 185 -15.51 -2.90 1.15
N TRP A 186 -14.44 -2.84 0.34
CA TRP A 186 -13.15 -3.41 0.72
C TRP A 186 -12.49 -2.68 1.90
N SER A 187 -12.62 -1.34 1.96
CA SER A 187 -12.01 -0.55 3.04
C SER A 187 -12.76 -0.70 4.36
N ALA A 188 -14.09 -0.81 4.33
CA ALA A 188 -14.91 -0.85 5.55
C ALA A 188 -14.88 -2.23 6.22
N GLY A 189 -15.21 -3.28 5.46
CA GLY A 189 -15.41 -4.62 6.00
C GLY A 189 -14.76 -5.74 5.18
N GLY A 190 -14.12 -5.41 4.06
CA GLY A 190 -13.52 -6.41 3.16
C GLY A 190 -14.54 -7.20 2.34
N ARG A 191 -15.85 -7.03 2.58
CA ARG A 191 -16.92 -7.79 1.93
C ARG A 191 -17.69 -6.91 0.96
N THR A 192 -17.77 -7.34 -0.28
CA THR A 192 -18.76 -6.85 -1.26
C THR A 192 -20.06 -7.63 -1.09
N PHE A 193 -21.14 -7.19 -1.71
CA PHE A 193 -22.40 -7.94 -1.78
C PHE A 193 -22.21 -9.34 -2.35
N GLY A 194 -21.45 -9.48 -3.45
CA GLY A 194 -21.05 -10.78 -3.99
C GLY A 194 -20.28 -11.60 -2.96
N GLY A 195 -19.32 -10.98 -2.27
CA GLY A 195 -18.59 -11.62 -1.18
C GLY A 195 -19.48 -12.07 -0.03
N LEU A 196 -20.49 -11.29 0.37
CA LEU A 196 -21.47 -11.68 1.39
C LEU A 196 -22.27 -12.92 0.97
N VAL A 197 -22.70 -12.97 -0.29
CA VAL A 197 -23.46 -14.12 -0.84
C VAL A 197 -22.59 -15.37 -0.91
N THR A 198 -21.31 -15.24 -1.23
CA THR A 198 -20.40 -16.38 -1.40
C THR A 198 -19.52 -16.69 -0.18
N GLY A 199 -19.75 -16.04 0.97
CA GLY A 199 -18.93 -16.23 2.17
C GLY A 199 -17.46 -15.83 2.01
N GLN A 200 -17.18 -14.74 1.28
CA GLN A 200 -15.82 -14.27 0.99
C GLN A 200 -15.54 -12.88 1.55
N ARG A 201 -14.27 -12.68 1.94
CA ARG A 201 -13.75 -11.39 2.38
C ARG A 201 -12.36 -11.13 1.82
N VAL A 202 -12.14 -9.89 1.36
CA VAL A 202 -10.83 -9.37 0.97
C VAL A 202 -10.14 -8.77 2.20
N ILE A 203 -8.92 -9.21 2.48
CA ILE A 203 -8.09 -8.72 3.58
C ILE A 203 -6.66 -8.47 3.11
N SER A 204 -5.89 -7.70 3.88
CA SER A 204 -4.45 -7.61 3.67
C SER A 204 -3.79 -8.94 4.05
N VAL A 205 -2.62 -9.23 3.50
CA VAL A 205 -1.89 -10.48 3.80
C VAL A 205 -1.54 -10.63 5.28
N ASP A 206 -1.43 -9.52 6.02
CA ASP A 206 -1.24 -9.50 7.48
C ASP A 206 -2.54 -9.64 8.29
N GLY A 207 -3.65 -10.01 7.64
CA GLY A 207 -4.96 -10.22 8.27
C GLY A 207 -5.78 -8.94 8.52
N SER A 208 -5.18 -7.76 8.37
CA SER A 208 -5.86 -6.49 8.66
C SER A 208 -6.73 -5.98 7.49
N ARG A 209 -7.58 -4.99 7.79
CA ARG A 209 -8.46 -4.37 6.78
C ARG A 209 -7.65 -3.60 5.74
N LEU A 210 -8.19 -3.49 4.52
CA LEU A 210 -7.56 -2.71 3.46
C LEU A 210 -7.67 -1.21 3.77
N THR A 211 -6.61 -0.47 3.45
CA THR A 211 -6.70 0.99 3.40
C THR A 211 -7.38 1.44 2.10
N PRO A 212 -8.05 2.61 2.05
CA PRO A 212 -8.66 3.12 0.82
C PRO A 212 -7.68 3.19 -0.35
N THR A 213 -6.44 3.61 -0.10
CA THR A 213 -5.37 3.67 -1.10
C THR A 213 -4.98 2.29 -1.63
N GLN A 214 -4.97 1.28 -0.76
CA GLN A 214 -4.69 -0.11 -1.15
C GLN A 214 -5.85 -0.70 -1.94
N SER A 215 -7.11 -0.40 -1.56
CA SER A 215 -8.30 -0.79 -2.32
C SER A 215 -8.33 -0.17 -3.72
N VAL A 216 -7.98 1.11 -3.85
CA VAL A 216 -7.85 1.79 -5.16
C VAL A 216 -6.76 1.13 -6.01
N LEU A 217 -5.58 0.85 -5.42
CA LEU A 217 -4.50 0.16 -6.13
C LEU A 217 -4.95 -1.22 -6.61
N ARG A 218 -5.57 -2.02 -5.74
CA ARG A 218 -6.10 -3.34 -6.10
C ARG A 218 -7.08 -3.25 -7.26
N LEU A 219 -8.00 -2.28 -7.21
CA LEU A 219 -8.98 -2.06 -8.28
C LEU A 219 -8.32 -1.69 -9.61
N ALA A 220 -7.35 -0.76 -9.57
CA ALA A 220 -6.62 -0.30 -10.75
C ALA A 220 -5.84 -1.41 -11.46
N LEU A 221 -5.46 -2.46 -10.73
CA LEU A 221 -4.71 -3.61 -11.24
C LEU A 221 -5.59 -4.79 -11.72
N LEU A 222 -6.91 -4.70 -11.57
CA LEU A 222 -7.83 -5.73 -12.07
C LEU A 222 -7.70 -5.97 -13.58
N PRO A 223 -7.60 -4.94 -14.46
CA PRO A 223 -7.47 -5.17 -15.90
C PRO A 223 -6.20 -5.94 -16.25
N LEU A 224 -5.06 -5.60 -15.62
CA LEU A 224 -3.81 -6.35 -15.80
C LEU A 224 -3.94 -7.81 -15.35
N SER A 225 -4.62 -8.05 -14.24
CA SER A 225 -4.84 -9.39 -13.71
C SER A 225 -5.68 -10.25 -14.65
N TRP A 226 -6.70 -9.65 -15.25
CA TRP A 226 -7.55 -10.29 -16.26
C TRP A 226 -6.75 -10.68 -17.50
N ILE A 227 -5.95 -9.75 -18.03
CA ILE A 227 -5.11 -9.98 -19.22
C ILE A 227 -4.05 -11.06 -18.94
N ALA A 228 -3.37 -10.97 -17.80
CA ALA A 228 -2.31 -11.92 -17.43
C ALA A 228 -2.85 -13.28 -16.93
N ARG A 229 -4.16 -13.40 -16.68
CA ARG A 229 -4.81 -14.56 -16.05
C ARG A 229 -4.13 -14.99 -14.74
N ARG A 230 -3.61 -14.01 -13.99
CA ARG A 230 -2.93 -14.18 -12.70
C ARG A 230 -3.45 -13.14 -11.73
N PRO A 231 -3.50 -13.42 -10.41
CA PRO A 231 -4.02 -12.51 -9.41
C PRO A 231 -3.02 -11.38 -9.07
N ILE A 232 -2.49 -10.69 -10.09
CA ILE A 232 -1.48 -9.63 -9.97
C ILE A 232 -1.97 -8.50 -9.05
N HIS A 233 -3.25 -8.18 -9.09
CA HIS A 233 -3.87 -7.20 -8.22
C HIS A 233 -3.73 -7.56 -6.73
N ASP A 234 -3.85 -8.84 -6.37
CA ASP A 234 -3.70 -9.31 -4.99
C ASP A 234 -2.23 -9.40 -4.59
N GLU A 235 -1.35 -9.80 -5.53
CA GLU A 235 0.09 -9.86 -5.30
C GLU A 235 0.70 -8.47 -5.05
N ILE A 236 0.40 -7.49 -5.90
CA ILE A 236 0.96 -6.13 -5.82
C ILE A 236 0.30 -5.34 -4.69
N ALA A 237 -1.02 -5.45 -4.51
CA ALA A 237 -1.71 -4.73 -3.44
C ALA A 237 -1.49 -5.36 -2.05
N GLY A 238 -0.85 -6.53 -1.97
CA GLY A 238 -0.64 -7.25 -0.72
C GLY A 238 -1.95 -7.68 -0.07
N THR A 239 -2.88 -8.19 -0.88
CA THR A 239 -4.21 -8.63 -0.45
C THR A 239 -4.42 -10.11 -0.70
N GLU A 240 -5.39 -10.69 0.00
CA GLU A 240 -5.85 -12.06 -0.17
C GLU A 240 -7.38 -12.10 -0.06
N VAL A 241 -8.01 -12.99 -0.82
CA VAL A 241 -9.45 -13.28 -0.68
C VAL A 241 -9.59 -14.59 0.09
N ILE A 242 -10.17 -14.50 1.29
CA ILE A 242 -10.41 -15.64 2.16
C ILE A 242 -11.89 -16.05 2.14
N ALA A 243 -12.13 -17.33 2.35
CA ALA A 243 -13.43 -17.87 2.71
C ALA A 243 -13.61 -17.76 4.23
N ASP A 244 -14.79 -17.30 4.64
CA ASP A 244 -15.24 -17.32 6.04
C ASP A 244 -15.90 -18.67 6.40
#